data_AF-A0A645G3E3-F1
#
_entry.id   AF-A0A645G3E3-F1
#
_cell.length_a   1.000
_cell.length_b   1.000
_cell.length_c   1.000
_cell.angle_alpha   90.00
_cell.angle_beta   90.00
_cell.angle_gamma   90.00
#
_symmetry.space_group_name_H-M   'P 1'
#
loop_
_entity.id
_entity.type
_entity.pdbx_description
1 polymer ?
#
loop_
_entity_poly.entity_id
_entity_poly.type
_entity_poly.pdbx_seq_one_letter_code
_entity_poly.pdbx_strand_id
1 'polypeptide(L)' 'MTDLENKLQSMALDDLIKGINQFTANSRIRELTELETQERALYRKEYIRRIGRNLRATLDNTDITYADGGEDGSNS' A
#
# COMPACT_ATOMS: atom_id res chain seq x y z
N MET A 1 -3.72 -20.67 1.98
CA MET A 1 -3.20 -19.47 2.67
C MET A 1 -2.17 -19.96 3.65
N THR A 2 -0.91 -19.56 3.49
CA THR A 2 0.18 -20.04 4.37
C THR A 2 0.12 -19.34 5.74
N ASP A 3 0.72 -19.93 6.77
CA ASP A 3 0.85 -19.31 8.09
C ASP A 3 1.52 -17.93 8.00
N LEU A 4 2.48 -17.78 7.09
CA LEU A 4 3.13 -16.50 6.81
C LEU A 4 2.14 -15.50 6.21
N GLU A 5 1.34 -15.88 5.21
CA GLU A 5 0.32 -14.98 4.64
C GLU A 5 -0.68 -14.50 5.69
N ASN A 6 -1.14 -15.39 6.59
CA ASN A 6 -2.05 -15.04 7.68
C ASN A 6 -1.40 -14.03 8.65
N LYS A 7 -0.13 -14.26 9.01
CA LYS A 7 0.64 -13.34 9.85
C LYS A 7 0.83 -11.97 9.19
N LEU A 8 1.12 -11.94 7.89
CA LEU A 8 1.30 -10.69 7.15
C LEU A 8 0.01 -9.87 7.08
N GLN A 9 -1.15 -10.50 7.13
CA GLN A 9 -2.43 -9.80 7.14
C GLN A 9 -2.78 -9.11 8.46
N SER A 10 -2.22 -9.56 9.58
CA SER A 10 -2.42 -8.93 10.89
C SER A 10 -1.32 -7.92 11.25
N MET A 11 -0.19 -7.92 10.54
CA MET A 11 0.91 -6.98 10.76
C MET A 11 0.56 -5.53 10.40
N ALA A 12 1.24 -4.57 11.03
CA ALA A 12 1.18 -3.16 10.65
C ALA A 12 1.90 -2.89 9.31
N LEU A 13 1.52 -1.82 8.62
CA LEU A 13 2.13 -1.46 7.34
C LEU A 13 3.64 -1.17 7.47
N ASP A 14 4.04 -0.48 8.54
CA ASP A 14 5.45 -0.21 8.84
C ASP A 14 6.27 -1.48 9.02
N ASP A 15 5.69 -2.52 9.65
CA ASP A 15 6.38 -3.79 9.84
C ASP A 15 6.51 -4.58 8.54
N LEU A 16 5.55 -4.46 7.62
CA LEU A 16 5.68 -4.99 6.26
C LEU A 16 6.86 -4.32 5.52
N ILE A 17 6.98 -2.99 5.64
CA ILE A 17 8.09 -2.24 5.02
C ILE A 17 9.43 -2.66 5.63
N LYS A 18 9.52 -2.79 6.96
CA LYS A 18 10.73 -3.28 7.64
C LYS A 18 11.14 -4.66 7.15
N GLY A 19 10.20 -5.59 7.00
CA GLY A 19 10.47 -6.93 6.45
C GLY A 19 11.04 -6.87 5.04
N ILE A 20 10.44 -6.07 4.15
CA ILE A 20 10.94 -5.88 2.77
C ILE A 20 12.37 -5.29 2.78
N ASN A 21 12.64 -4.33 3.67
CA ASN A 21 13.94 -3.71 3.81
C ASN A 21 15.01 -4.69 4.31
N GLN A 22 14.66 -5.58 5.25
CA GLN A 22 15.57 -6.63 5.71
C GLN A 22 15.99 -7.56 4.58
N PHE A 23 15.06 -8.07 3.77
CA PHE A 23 15.41 -8.90 2.61
C PHE A 23 16.25 -8.13 1.59
N THR A 24 15.98 -6.83 1.41
CA THR A 24 16.74 -5.99 0.49
C THR A 24 18.17 -5.73 1.00
N ALA A 25 18.35 -5.56 2.32
CA ALA A 25 19.66 -5.47 2.93
C ALA A 25 20.43 -6.79 2.81
N ASN A 26 19.77 -7.92 3.10
CA ASN A 26 20.37 -9.24 2.96
C ASN A 26 20.82 -9.51 1.53
N SER A 27 20.00 -9.17 0.52
CA SER A 27 20.31 -9.31 -0.91
C SER A 27 21.55 -8.52 -1.36
N ARG A 28 21.95 -7.48 -0.62
CA ARG A 28 23.16 -6.69 -0.92
C ARG A 28 24.42 -7.33 -0.37
N ILE A 29 24.29 -8.15 0.67
CA ILE A 29 25.40 -8.80 1.37
C ILE A 29 25.60 -10.22 0.83
N ARG A 30 24.50 -10.92 0.52
CA ARG A 30 24.48 -12.28 -0.01
C ARG A 30 23.30 -12.48 -0.95
N GLU A 31 23.36 -13.52 -1.78
CA GLU A 31 22.18 -13.94 -2.53
C GLU A 31 21.08 -14.44 -1.58
N LEU A 32 19.83 -14.08 -1.91
CA LEU A 32 18.65 -14.59 -1.22
C LEU A 32 18.40 -16.02 -1.69
N THR A 33 18.03 -16.88 -0.75
CA THR A 33 17.54 -18.21 -1.09
C THR A 33 16.18 -18.13 -1.81
N GLU A 34 15.79 -19.21 -2.46
CA GLU A 34 14.49 -19.30 -3.13
C GLU A 34 13.32 -19.12 -2.14
N LEU A 35 13.47 -19.62 -0.91
CA LEU A 35 12.49 -19.44 0.16
C LEU A 35 12.38 -17.96 0.55
N GLU A 36 13.50 -17.30 0.83
CA GLU A 36 13.52 -15.87 1.21
C GLU A 36 12.98 -14.96 0.09
N THR A 37 13.21 -15.35 -1.17
CA THR A 37 12.66 -14.65 -2.33
C THR A 37 11.13 -14.75 -2.36
N GLN A 38 10.58 -15.93 -2.07
CA GLN A 38 9.14 -16.14 -1.94
C GLN A 38 8.55 -15.36 -0.76
N GLU A 39 9.22 -15.39 0.40
CA GLU A 39 8.80 -14.61 1.57
C GLU A 39 8.76 -13.12 1.26
N ARG A 40 9.84 -12.57 0.67
CA ARG A 40 9.89 -11.17 0.23
C ARG A 40 8.75 -10.83 -0.74
N ALA A 41 8.41 -11.74 -1.65
CA ALA A 41 7.30 -11.55 -2.57
C ALA A 41 5.94 -11.46 -1.84
N LEU A 42 5.72 -12.29 -0.82
CA LEU A 42 4.52 -12.25 0.01
C LEU A 42 4.40 -10.92 0.79
N TYR A 43 5.51 -10.45 1.38
CA TYR A 43 5.56 -9.14 2.03
C TYR A 43 5.18 -8.00 1.06
N ARG A 44 5.76 -8.00 -0.16
CA ARG A 44 5.46 -6.99 -1.19
C ARG A 44 4.01 -7.06 -1.66
N LYS A 45 3.47 -8.26 -1.85
CA LYS A 45 2.09 -8.50 -2.27
C LYS A 45 1.11 -7.91 -1.26
N GLU A 46 1.30 -8.17 0.03
CA GLU A 46 0.42 -7.66 1.07
C GLU A 46 0.52 -6.14 1.22
N TYR A 47 1.73 -5.57 1.15
CA TYR A 47 1.96 -4.14 1.15
C TYR A 47 1.20 -3.44 -0.01
N ILE A 48 1.40 -3.90 -1.25
CA ILE A 48 0.75 -3.33 -2.44
C ILE A 48 -0.78 -3.46 -2.34
N ARG A 49 -1.29 -4.60 -1.87
CA ARG A 49 -2.74 -4.81 -1.68
C ARG A 49 -3.34 -3.78 -0.72
N ARG A 50 -2.65 -3.46 0.37
CA ARG A 50 -3.11 -2.47 1.36
C ARG A 50 -3.01 -1.05 0.83
N ILE A 51 -1.87 -0.68 0.26
CA ILE A 51 -1.69 0.66 -0.32
C ILE A 51 -2.69 0.89 -1.46
N GLY A 52 -2.90 -0.08 -2.35
CA GLY A 52 -3.87 0.03 -3.45
C GLY A 52 -5.30 0.21 -2.95
N ARG A 53 -5.70 -0.46 -1.86
CA ARG A 53 -7.01 -0.24 -1.22
C ARG A 53 -7.13 1.16 -0.61
N ASN A 54 -6.08 1.64 0.07
CA ASN A 54 -6.08 3.00 0.62
C ASN A 54 -6.16 4.05 -0.48
N LEU A 55 -5.36 3.92 -1.55
CA LEU A 55 -5.35 4.87 -2.67
C LEU A 55 -6.70 4.90 -3.40
N ARG A 56 -7.31 3.73 -3.64
CA ARG A 56 -8.65 3.66 -4.23
C ARG A 56 -9.70 4.32 -3.34
N ALA A 57 -9.64 4.09 -2.03
CA ALA A 57 -10.52 4.77 -1.08
C ALA A 57 -10.32 6.29 -1.11
N THR A 58 -9.08 6.79 -1.22
CA THR A 58 -8.82 8.24 -1.36
C THR A 58 -9.41 8.80 -2.66
N LEU A 59 -9.30 8.08 -3.77
CA LEU A 59 -9.88 8.50 -5.06
C LEU A 59 -11.42 8.49 -5.03
N ASP A 60 -12.04 7.45 -4.45
CA ASP A 60 -13.51 7.34 -4.34
C ASP A 60 -14.12 8.37 -3.36
N ASN A 61 -13.35 8.91 -2.41
CA ASN A 61 -13.80 9.96 -1.48
C ASN A 61 -13.58 11.39 -2.00
N THR A 62 -13.05 11.56 -3.22
CA THR A 62 -12.92 12.89 -3.83
C THR A 62 -14.24 13.25 -4.53
N ASP A 63 -15.28 13.52 -3.74
CA ASP A 63 -16.43 14.27 -4.23
C ASP A 63 -15.96 15.71 -4.46
N ILE A 64 -15.68 16.06 -5.71
CA ILE A 64 -15.43 17.45 -6.09
C ILE A 64 -16.79 18.13 -6.03
N THR A 65 -17.18 18.63 -4.87
CA THR A 65 -18.22 19.65 -4.78
C THR A 65 -17.69 20.89 -5.47
N TYR A 66 -18.01 21.06 -6.76
CA TYR A 66 -18.01 22.37 -7.36
C TYR A 66 -19.02 23.20 -6.59
N ALA A 67 -18.55 24.04 -5.67
CA ALA A 67 -19.35 25.14 -5.18
C ALA A 67 -19.56 26.06 -6.39
N ASP A 68 -20.70 25.90 -7.07
CA ASP A 68 -21.16 26.80 -8.11
C ASP A 68 -21.51 28.14 -7.44
N GLY A 69 -20.47 28.94 -7.21
CA GLY A 69 -20.54 30.33 -6.78
C GLY A 69 -20.34 31.23 -8.00
N GLY A 70 -21.23 31.07 -8.99
CA GLY A 70 -21.15 31.73 -10.29
C GLY A 70 -22.39 32.54 -10.64
N GLU A 71 -22.99 33.26 -9.69
CA GLU A 71 -24.01 34.28 -10.01
C GLU A 71 -23.74 35.56 -9.22
N ASP A 72 -22.95 36.47 -9.80
CA ASP A 72 -23.14 37.91 -9.55
C ASP A 72 -23.10 38.63 -10.89
N GLY A 73 -24.30 38.79 -11.46
CA GLY A 73 -24.49 39.41 -12.75
C GLY A 73 -25.93 39.31 -13.22
N SER A 74 -26.84 40.06 -12.58
CA SER A 74 -27.86 40.90 -13.24
C SER A 74 -29.00 41.32 -12.29
N ASN A 75 -29.12 42.64 -12.11
CA ASN A 75 -30.35 43.43 -12.24
C ASN A 75 -31.43 43.37 -11.14
N SER A 76 -31.49 44.42 -10.31
CA SER A 76 -32.59 45.42 -10.27
C SER A 76 -32.23 46.59 -9.35
#